data_AF-A0A8I0SSG9-F1
#
_entry.id   AF-A0A8I0SSG9-F1
#
_cell.length_a   1.000
_cell.length_b   1.000
_cell.length_c   1.000
_cell.angle_alpha   90.00
_cell.angle_beta   90.00
_cell.angle_gamma   90.00
#
_symmetry.space_group_name_H-M   'P 1'
#
loop_
_entity.id
_entity.type
_entity.pdbx_description
1 polymer ?
#
loop_
_entity_poly.entity_id
_entity_poly.type
_entity_poly.pdbx_seq_one_letter_code
_entity_poly.pdbx_strand_id
1 'polypeptide(L)'
;MAERDLYTAEQLAKIRATLQDNLGDGSTHALENLDARFVAKEKEKAEPEKSKKNKEEKVHVDVGSVLEEANLKKMLAALQDVKDNPQDRRTMVAAIIQHKEVKAFHLVEALSKVPTDKELVDSLVHGITSRKGVNPLIDALRHAEISPTSIKSLAKGIAEQGTINHIIRAIATAPSDQPEAEIIWAMEVIGKGTMEQILEAFNLLNAKSPGTVILATGLVNRKEVAIEPLVRALTSCKDNAKASAILSVELTRQADLNSLVTLLEKYIGDSTAAGEIIVARLVFRSLIERGRTKLLAKAARFVKGDSMAGKILAMGIVDLGDAAEMEKAFPRISSHPVGQKIVAVGLHKKIGGLKALRLLGGAFFKIAKFQDDVSAASKEARARYNQIVKEVLGEDPNASKVSAREKLTKDLGKEEKPEEKPKKK
;
A
#
# COMPACT_ATOMS: atom_id res chain seq x y z
N MET A 1 -25.23 -19.83 -0.72
CA MET A 1 -23.78 -20.06 -0.56
C MET A 1 -23.09 -18.96 -1.35
N ALA A 2 -22.07 -18.30 -0.80
CA ALA A 2 -21.30 -17.31 -1.57
C ALA A 2 -20.29 -18.04 -2.46
N GLU A 3 -20.21 -17.66 -3.74
CA GLU A 3 -19.08 -18.05 -4.58
C GLU A 3 -17.79 -17.46 -3.99
N ARG A 4 -16.69 -18.20 -4.07
CA ARG A 4 -15.38 -17.67 -3.66
C ARG A 4 -14.80 -16.91 -4.84
N ASP A 5 -14.56 -15.61 -4.65
CA ASP A 5 -13.82 -14.76 -5.58
C ASP A 5 -12.34 -15.17 -5.66
N LEU A 6 -12.08 -16.31 -6.32
CA LEU A 6 -10.75 -16.74 -6.73
C LEU A 6 -10.33 -15.91 -7.95
N TYR A 7 -9.11 -15.38 -7.92
CA TYR A 7 -8.54 -14.67 -9.07
C TYR A 7 -8.41 -15.60 -10.28
N THR A 8 -8.79 -15.10 -11.46
CA THR A 8 -8.46 -15.73 -12.74
C THR A 8 -6.95 -15.73 -12.98
N ALA A 9 -6.48 -16.57 -13.91
CA ALA A 9 -5.07 -16.57 -14.32
C ALA A 9 -4.58 -15.20 -14.80
N GLU A 10 -5.44 -14.41 -15.46
CA GLU A 10 -5.14 -13.04 -15.89
C GLU A 10 -4.99 -12.08 -14.69
N GLN A 11 -5.88 -12.14 -13.71
CA GLN A 11 -5.77 -11.38 -12.47
C GLN A 11 -4.50 -11.76 -11.70
N LEU A 12 -4.15 -13.05 -11.62
CA LEU A 12 -2.90 -13.52 -11.01
C LEU A 12 -1.65 -13.03 -11.76
N ALA A 13 -1.68 -12.99 -13.10
CA ALA A 13 -0.59 -12.42 -13.90
C ALA A 13 -0.43 -10.91 -13.68
N LYS A 14 -1.54 -10.16 -13.64
CA LYS A 14 -1.54 -8.72 -13.35
C LYS A 14 -1.08 -8.39 -11.93
N ILE A 15 -1.41 -9.24 -10.95
CA ILE A 15 -0.87 -9.17 -9.59
C ILE A 15 0.66 -9.36 -9.61
N ARG A 16 1.18 -10.39 -10.28
CA ARG A 16 2.64 -10.64 -10.38
C ARG A 16 3.39 -9.44 -10.96
N ALA A 17 2.94 -8.92 -12.12
CA ALA A 17 3.59 -7.77 -12.75
C ALA A 17 3.60 -6.55 -11.81
N THR A 18 2.44 -6.21 -11.24
CA THR A 18 2.32 -5.06 -10.31
C THR A 18 3.23 -5.21 -9.09
N LEU A 19 3.36 -6.44 -8.54
CA LEU A 19 4.25 -6.72 -7.41
C LEU A 19 5.73 -6.69 -7.80
N GLN A 20 6.10 -7.23 -8.95
CA GLN A 20 7.49 -7.22 -9.44
C GLN A 20 7.96 -5.79 -9.67
N ASP A 21 7.16 -4.96 -10.35
CA ASP A 21 7.46 -3.54 -10.60
C ASP A 21 7.57 -2.72 -9.30
N ASN A 22 6.76 -3.04 -8.28
CA ASN A 22 6.73 -2.28 -7.03
C ASN A 22 7.69 -2.79 -5.94
N LEU A 23 8.07 -4.07 -5.94
CA LEU A 23 8.88 -4.68 -4.87
C LEU A 23 10.25 -5.21 -5.33
N GLY A 24 10.46 -5.38 -6.65
CA GLY A 24 11.71 -5.91 -7.22
C GLY A 24 11.95 -7.38 -6.90
N ASP A 25 13.16 -7.86 -7.17
CA ASP A 25 13.53 -9.28 -7.13
C ASP A 25 13.42 -9.93 -5.73
N GLY A 26 13.35 -9.12 -4.66
CA GLY A 26 13.02 -9.59 -3.30
C GLY A 26 11.62 -10.20 -3.18
N SER A 27 10.73 -9.97 -4.15
CA SER A 27 9.38 -10.56 -4.21
C SER A 27 9.35 -12.00 -4.72
N THR A 28 10.40 -12.50 -5.37
CA THR A 28 10.37 -13.75 -6.15
C THR A 28 9.90 -14.97 -5.32
N HIS A 29 10.49 -15.21 -4.14
CA HIS A 29 10.05 -16.29 -3.23
C HIS A 29 8.62 -16.11 -2.66
N ALA A 30 8.06 -14.90 -2.65
CA ALA A 30 6.66 -14.67 -2.29
C ALA A 30 5.72 -14.98 -3.47
N LEU A 31 6.12 -14.62 -4.69
CA LEU A 31 5.38 -14.90 -5.92
C LEU A 31 5.34 -16.40 -6.24
N GLU A 32 6.44 -17.14 -6.04
CA GLU A 32 6.50 -18.61 -6.15
C GLU A 32 5.50 -19.33 -5.23
N ASN A 33 5.19 -18.74 -4.07
CA ASN A 33 4.19 -19.30 -3.14
C ASN A 33 2.74 -19.12 -3.62
N LEU A 34 2.46 -18.32 -4.66
CA LEU A 34 1.16 -18.35 -5.35
C LEU A 34 1.01 -19.68 -6.11
N ASP A 35 1.94 -19.96 -7.04
CA ASP A 35 1.86 -21.15 -7.90
C ASP A 35 1.82 -22.46 -7.09
N ALA A 36 2.63 -22.54 -6.04
CA ALA A 36 2.70 -23.72 -5.19
C ALA A 36 1.48 -23.94 -4.27
N ARG A 37 0.52 -23.00 -4.19
CA ARG A 37 -0.66 -23.06 -3.29
C ARG A 37 -2.01 -23.01 -3.99
N PHE A 38 -2.09 -22.59 -5.26
CA PHE A 38 -3.31 -22.68 -6.07
C PHE A 38 -3.47 -24.02 -6.81
N VAL A 39 -2.46 -24.89 -6.79
CA VAL A 39 -2.58 -26.31 -7.12
C VAL A 39 -2.34 -27.13 -5.84
N ALA A 40 -3.19 -28.12 -5.57
CA ALA A 40 -3.14 -28.90 -4.34
C ALA A 40 -1.88 -29.79 -4.26
N LYS A 41 -1.34 -29.97 -3.05
CA LYS A 41 -0.30 -30.96 -2.73
C LYS A 41 -0.68 -31.80 -1.52
N GLU A 42 -0.41 -33.09 -1.61
CA GLU A 42 -0.59 -34.06 -0.53
C GLU A 42 0.60 -34.07 0.45
N LYS A 43 0.48 -34.84 1.55
CA LYS A 43 1.43 -34.84 2.69
C LYS A 43 1.89 -36.24 3.06
N GLU A 44 3.16 -36.37 3.44
CA GLU A 44 3.79 -37.64 3.89
C GLU A 44 4.69 -37.42 5.13
N LYS A 45 5.55 -38.41 5.46
CA LYS A 45 5.92 -38.84 6.83
C LYS A 45 7.26 -38.30 7.37
N ALA A 46 7.55 -38.57 8.65
CA ALA A 46 8.77 -38.15 9.38
C ALA A 46 9.06 -39.07 10.61
N GLU A 47 10.13 -38.75 11.36
CA GLU A 47 10.48 -39.24 12.72
C GLU A 47 11.08 -40.69 12.84
N PRO A 48 11.80 -41.06 13.95
CA PRO A 48 13.20 -40.65 14.26
C PRO A 48 14.07 -41.76 14.95
N GLU A 49 15.31 -41.48 15.43
CA GLU A 49 15.92 -42.26 16.55
C GLU A 49 17.06 -41.55 17.36
N LYS A 50 17.73 -42.22 18.34
CA LYS A 50 18.44 -41.59 19.50
C LYS A 50 19.68 -42.33 20.07
N SER A 51 20.62 -41.62 20.74
CA SER A 51 21.35 -42.14 21.94
C SER A 51 22.19 -41.15 22.82
N LYS A 52 21.78 -40.97 24.11
CA LYS A 52 22.53 -41.01 25.42
C LYS A 52 23.92 -40.31 25.60
N LYS A 53 24.31 -39.65 26.72
CA LYS A 53 23.61 -38.91 27.82
C LYS A 53 24.28 -37.51 28.07
N ASN A 54 25.34 -37.24 28.87
CA ASN A 54 26.24 -38.07 29.71
C ASN A 54 26.49 -37.49 31.15
N LYS A 55 27.72 -37.06 31.50
CA LYS A 55 28.27 -36.74 32.84
C LYS A 55 29.48 -35.79 32.71
N GLU A 56 29.87 -34.92 33.65
CA GLU A 56 29.27 -34.25 34.84
C GLU A 56 30.36 -33.24 35.36
N GLU A 57 30.25 -32.42 36.41
CA GLU A 57 29.28 -32.23 37.52
C GLU A 57 29.41 -30.77 38.05
N LYS A 58 28.48 -30.32 38.93
CA LYS A 58 28.60 -29.19 39.89
C LYS A 58 28.79 -27.76 39.31
N VAL A 59 28.21 -26.69 39.88
CA VAL A 59 27.16 -26.54 40.92
C VAL A 59 26.15 -25.48 40.42
N HIS A 60 24.85 -25.81 40.39
CA HIS A 60 23.75 -24.87 40.11
C HIS A 60 22.43 -25.50 40.60
N VAL A 61 21.30 -25.15 39.99
CA VAL A 61 20.11 -26.02 40.03
C VAL A 61 20.52 -27.34 39.37
N ASP A 62 20.30 -28.48 40.04
CA ASP A 62 20.69 -29.78 39.47
C ASP A 62 19.75 -30.17 38.32
N VAL A 63 20.10 -29.71 37.12
CA VAL A 63 19.47 -30.10 35.85
C VAL A 63 19.50 -31.62 35.69
N GLY A 64 20.51 -32.32 36.21
CA GLY A 64 20.55 -33.78 36.25
C GLY A 64 19.31 -34.35 36.94
N SER A 65 19.07 -34.00 38.21
CA SER A 65 17.88 -34.45 38.96
C SER A 65 16.56 -34.09 38.29
N VAL A 66 16.40 -32.84 37.80
CA VAL A 66 15.15 -32.37 37.16
C VAL A 66 14.88 -33.10 35.85
N LEU A 67 15.93 -33.53 35.12
CA LEU A 67 15.81 -34.34 33.93
C LEU A 67 15.59 -35.83 34.22
N GLU A 68 16.19 -36.37 35.29
CA GLU A 68 16.01 -37.77 35.71
C GLU A 68 14.63 -38.05 36.30
N GLU A 69 14.00 -37.08 36.98
CA GLU A 69 12.58 -37.13 37.36
C GLU A 69 11.61 -37.14 36.16
N ALA A 70 12.09 -36.83 34.96
CA ALA A 70 11.34 -36.81 33.71
C ALA A 70 10.01 -36.01 33.77
N ASN A 71 9.92 -34.99 34.63
CA ASN A 71 8.69 -34.26 34.90
C ASN A 71 8.63 -32.91 34.16
N LEU A 72 7.82 -32.83 33.11
CA LEU A 72 7.73 -31.65 32.23
C LEU A 72 7.38 -30.36 32.99
N LYS A 73 6.53 -30.41 34.02
CA LYS A 73 6.18 -29.23 34.82
C LYS A 73 7.37 -28.70 35.63
N LYS A 74 8.18 -29.61 36.20
CA LYS A 74 9.40 -29.22 36.92
C LYS A 74 10.46 -28.66 35.97
N MET A 75 10.65 -29.26 34.79
CA MET A 75 11.54 -28.73 33.75
C MET A 75 11.14 -27.30 33.32
N LEU A 76 9.85 -27.08 33.09
CA LEU A 76 9.31 -25.76 32.70
C LEU A 76 9.45 -24.72 33.81
N ALA A 77 9.31 -25.10 35.08
CA ALA A 77 9.57 -24.20 36.22
C ALA A 77 11.05 -23.82 36.32
N ALA A 78 11.93 -24.83 36.39
CA ALA A 78 13.38 -24.67 36.55
C ALA A 78 14.04 -23.83 35.43
N LEU A 79 13.38 -23.70 34.27
CA LEU A 79 13.84 -22.88 33.15
C LEU A 79 14.02 -21.38 33.49
N GLN A 80 13.34 -20.88 34.53
CA GLN A 80 13.55 -19.51 35.05
C GLN A 80 14.74 -19.43 36.03
N ASP A 81 15.05 -20.52 36.72
CA ASP A 81 16.09 -20.58 37.75
C ASP A 81 17.50 -20.82 37.15
N VAL A 82 17.58 -21.46 35.98
CA VAL A 82 18.82 -21.64 35.20
C VAL A 82 19.09 -20.49 34.21
N LYS A 83 18.39 -19.36 34.33
CA LYS A 83 18.50 -18.22 33.39
C LYS A 83 19.94 -17.69 33.22
N ASP A 84 20.75 -17.78 34.28
CA ASP A 84 22.09 -17.18 34.38
C ASP A 84 23.22 -18.13 33.94
N ASN A 85 22.93 -19.42 33.69
CA ASN A 85 23.87 -20.35 33.04
C ASN A 85 23.34 -20.75 31.64
N PRO A 86 23.93 -20.22 30.55
CA PRO A 86 23.53 -20.56 29.19
C PRO A 86 23.55 -22.06 28.87
N GLN A 87 24.47 -22.84 29.44
CA GLN A 87 24.61 -24.26 29.13
C GLN A 87 23.51 -25.12 29.77
N ASP A 88 23.15 -24.82 31.02
CA ASP A 88 22.03 -25.46 31.73
C ASP A 88 20.71 -25.09 31.05
N ARG A 89 20.55 -23.81 30.67
CA ARG A 89 19.39 -23.30 29.94
C ARG A 89 19.21 -23.98 28.58
N ARG A 90 20.30 -24.14 27.81
CA ARG A 90 20.34 -24.92 26.55
C ARG A 90 19.94 -26.37 26.75
N THR A 91 20.49 -27.01 27.78
CA THR A 91 20.23 -28.42 28.09
C THR A 91 18.76 -28.64 28.49
N MET A 92 18.20 -27.77 29.33
CA MET A 92 16.79 -27.83 29.74
C MET A 92 15.83 -27.58 28.57
N VAL A 93 16.09 -26.58 27.72
CA VAL A 93 15.31 -26.32 26.49
C VAL A 93 15.32 -27.54 25.57
N ALA A 94 16.50 -28.13 25.29
CA ALA A 94 16.63 -29.30 24.43
C ALA A 94 15.86 -30.51 24.98
N ALA A 95 15.92 -30.75 26.30
CA ALA A 95 15.19 -31.84 26.95
C ALA A 95 13.67 -31.63 26.92
N ILE A 96 13.18 -30.40 27.13
CA ILE A 96 11.75 -30.06 27.02
C ILE A 96 11.26 -30.28 25.58
N ILE A 97 12.03 -29.89 24.56
CA ILE A 97 11.68 -30.13 23.15
C ILE A 97 11.55 -31.63 22.85
N GLN A 98 12.37 -32.48 23.49
CA GLN A 98 12.39 -33.94 23.31
C GLN A 98 11.49 -34.72 24.29
N HIS A 99 10.79 -34.05 25.22
CA HIS A 99 9.99 -34.72 26.26
C HIS A 99 8.73 -35.38 25.67
N LYS A 100 8.44 -36.63 26.08
CA LYS A 100 7.36 -37.46 25.48
C LYS A 100 5.97 -36.81 25.53
N GLU A 101 5.69 -36.01 26.56
CA GLU A 101 4.37 -35.40 26.80
C GLU A 101 4.28 -33.96 26.30
N VAL A 102 5.36 -33.43 25.70
CA VAL A 102 5.41 -32.03 25.27
C VAL A 102 4.38 -31.77 24.18
N LYS A 103 3.80 -30.58 24.21
CA LYS A 103 2.77 -30.09 23.29
C LYS A 103 3.16 -28.66 22.90
N ALA A 104 2.63 -28.15 21.79
CA ALA A 104 3.03 -26.84 21.28
C ALA A 104 2.90 -25.71 22.33
N PHE A 105 1.84 -25.73 23.16
CA PHE A 105 1.67 -24.74 24.25
C PHE A 105 2.74 -24.85 25.37
N HIS A 106 3.23 -26.05 25.70
CA HIS A 106 4.34 -26.22 26.64
C HIS A 106 5.63 -25.57 26.11
N LEU A 107 5.84 -25.55 24.78
CA LEU A 107 6.97 -24.82 24.19
C LEU A 107 6.75 -23.31 24.12
N VAL A 108 5.51 -22.82 23.97
CA VAL A 108 5.21 -21.38 24.09
C VAL A 108 5.53 -20.89 25.51
N GLU A 109 5.21 -21.69 26.54
CA GLU A 109 5.58 -21.40 27.93
C GLU A 109 7.11 -21.40 28.15
N ALA A 110 7.83 -22.33 27.54
CA ALA A 110 9.30 -22.30 27.54
C ALA A 110 9.86 -21.07 26.80
N LEU A 111 9.25 -20.69 25.68
CA LEU A 111 9.65 -19.54 24.86
C LEU A 111 9.46 -18.21 25.61
N SER A 112 8.35 -18.06 26.34
CA SER A 112 8.12 -16.88 27.19
C SER A 112 9.15 -16.72 28.33
N LYS A 113 9.92 -17.78 28.63
CA LYS A 113 10.99 -17.80 29.65
C LYS A 113 12.40 -17.63 29.05
N VAL A 114 12.54 -17.56 27.72
CA VAL A 114 13.83 -17.31 27.02
C VAL A 114 13.85 -16.18 25.96
N PRO A 115 13.03 -15.10 26.06
CA PRO A 115 12.88 -14.11 24.96
C PRO A 115 14.16 -13.33 24.59
N THR A 116 15.23 -13.43 25.40
CA THR A 116 16.51 -12.74 25.20
C THR A 116 17.62 -13.60 24.57
N ASP A 117 17.42 -14.91 24.41
CA ASP A 117 18.41 -15.80 23.79
C ASP A 117 17.94 -16.25 22.41
N LYS A 118 18.55 -15.69 21.35
CA LYS A 118 18.14 -15.92 19.97
C LYS A 118 18.24 -17.40 19.55
N GLU A 119 19.27 -18.11 19.98
CA GLU A 119 19.48 -19.52 19.59
C GLU A 119 18.43 -20.43 20.26
N LEU A 120 18.03 -20.11 21.50
CA LEU A 120 16.94 -20.81 22.19
C LEU A 120 15.56 -20.46 21.61
N VAL A 121 15.34 -19.20 21.24
CA VAL A 121 14.13 -18.75 20.51
C VAL A 121 13.98 -19.52 19.21
N ASP A 122 15.01 -19.55 18.35
CA ASP A 122 14.97 -20.28 17.08
C ASP A 122 14.77 -21.80 17.28
N SER A 123 15.41 -22.39 18.30
CA SER A 123 15.24 -23.81 18.66
C SER A 123 13.81 -24.15 19.10
N LEU A 124 13.22 -23.32 19.97
CA LEU A 124 11.85 -23.51 20.45
C LEU A 124 10.82 -23.26 19.36
N VAL A 125 10.99 -22.22 18.53
CA VAL A 125 10.11 -21.95 17.39
C VAL A 125 10.17 -23.06 16.35
N HIS A 126 11.32 -23.69 16.11
CA HIS A 126 11.40 -24.92 15.32
C HIS A 126 10.60 -26.08 15.97
N GLY A 127 10.70 -26.24 17.29
CA GLY A 127 9.89 -27.20 18.06
C GLY A 127 8.38 -26.92 18.07
N ILE A 128 7.94 -25.66 17.88
CA ILE A 128 6.52 -25.27 17.79
C ILE A 128 6.00 -25.46 16.37
N THR A 129 6.75 -25.04 15.35
CA THR A 129 6.39 -25.13 13.93
C THR A 129 6.33 -26.57 13.39
N SER A 130 7.15 -27.47 13.94
CA SER A 130 7.06 -28.91 13.69
C SER A 130 5.81 -29.59 14.27
N ARG A 131 4.99 -28.87 15.05
CA ARG A 131 3.80 -29.41 15.74
C ARG A 131 2.50 -28.81 15.22
N LYS A 132 1.41 -29.57 15.36
CA LYS A 132 0.07 -29.14 14.93
C LYS A 132 -0.55 -28.20 15.96
N GLY A 133 -1.03 -27.04 15.51
CA GLY A 133 -1.83 -26.10 16.30
C GLY A 133 -1.55 -24.64 15.95
N VAL A 134 -2.53 -23.96 15.34
CA VAL A 134 -2.36 -22.56 14.92
C VAL A 134 -2.34 -21.56 16.08
N ASN A 135 -3.09 -21.76 17.16
CA ASN A 135 -3.07 -20.85 18.31
C ASN A 135 -1.66 -20.76 18.95
N PRO A 136 -0.98 -21.88 19.30
CA PRO A 136 0.41 -21.83 19.77
C PRO A 136 1.40 -21.13 18.84
N LEU A 137 1.18 -21.17 17.51
CA LEU A 137 2.01 -20.42 16.57
C LEU A 137 1.78 -18.90 16.64
N ILE A 138 0.53 -18.47 16.86
CA ILE A 138 0.18 -17.06 17.08
C ILE A 138 0.71 -16.59 18.43
N ASP A 139 0.52 -17.37 19.49
CA ASP A 139 0.96 -17.03 20.85
C ASP A 139 2.50 -16.91 20.92
N ALA A 140 3.24 -17.72 20.15
CA ALA A 140 4.69 -17.65 20.04
C ALA A 140 5.23 -16.34 19.42
N LEU A 141 4.46 -15.63 18.59
CA LEU A 141 4.92 -14.38 17.96
C LEU A 141 5.32 -13.32 19.00
N ARG A 142 4.63 -13.31 20.15
CA ARG A 142 4.85 -12.39 21.28
C ARG A 142 6.21 -12.54 21.97
N HIS A 143 6.94 -13.62 21.66
CA HIS A 143 8.16 -14.02 22.35
C HIS A 143 9.32 -14.34 21.38
N ALA A 144 9.13 -14.08 20.07
CA ALA A 144 10.09 -14.40 19.02
C ALA A 144 10.72 -13.17 18.33
N GLU A 145 10.40 -11.96 18.79
CA GLU A 145 10.80 -10.66 18.19
C GLU A 145 12.32 -10.52 17.94
N ILE A 146 13.16 -11.06 18.83
CA ILE A 146 14.63 -11.06 18.69
C ILE A 146 15.15 -11.83 17.46
N SER A 147 14.28 -12.60 16.78
CA SER A 147 14.63 -13.40 15.60
C SER A 147 13.61 -13.26 14.47
N PRO A 148 13.88 -12.40 13.47
CA PRO A 148 13.09 -12.34 12.23
C PRO A 148 13.01 -13.70 11.50
N THR A 149 14.02 -14.55 11.64
CA THR A 149 14.02 -15.94 11.15
C THR A 149 12.98 -16.82 11.84
N SER A 150 12.78 -16.66 13.15
CA SER A 150 11.66 -17.28 13.87
C SER A 150 10.31 -16.70 13.46
N ILE A 151 10.18 -15.36 13.42
CA ILE A 151 8.92 -14.69 13.05
C ILE A 151 8.47 -15.13 11.64
N LYS A 152 9.39 -15.18 10.66
CA LYS A 152 9.14 -15.71 9.31
C LYS A 152 8.72 -17.18 9.30
N SER A 153 9.30 -18.00 10.17
CA SER A 153 8.96 -19.43 10.31
C SER A 153 7.57 -19.64 10.93
N LEU A 154 7.23 -18.86 11.98
CA LEU A 154 5.88 -18.82 12.55
C LEU A 154 4.87 -18.32 11.52
N ALA A 155 5.17 -17.25 10.77
CA ALA A 155 4.30 -16.71 9.73
C ALA A 155 3.97 -17.74 8.65
N LYS A 156 4.97 -18.48 8.16
CA LYS A 156 4.78 -19.61 7.23
C LYS A 156 3.90 -20.70 7.84
N GLY A 157 4.18 -21.12 9.07
CA GLY A 157 3.38 -22.14 9.77
C GLY A 157 1.91 -21.73 9.97
N ILE A 158 1.65 -20.46 10.29
CA ILE A 158 0.30 -19.90 10.43
C ILE A 158 -0.42 -19.86 9.08
N ALA A 159 0.27 -19.48 8.00
CA ALA A 159 -0.30 -19.51 6.65
C ALA A 159 -0.61 -20.94 6.14
N GLU A 160 0.09 -21.96 6.66
CA GLU A 160 -0.10 -23.37 6.27
C GLU A 160 -1.10 -24.14 7.15
N GLN A 161 -1.26 -23.76 8.42
CA GLN A 161 -2.17 -24.42 9.37
C GLN A 161 -3.44 -23.60 9.69
N GLY A 162 -3.48 -22.32 9.35
CA GLY A 162 -4.50 -21.37 9.78
C GLY A 162 -5.68 -21.16 8.84
N THR A 163 -6.54 -20.24 9.26
CA THR A 163 -7.58 -19.61 8.44
C THR A 163 -7.31 -18.11 8.37
N ILE A 164 -8.02 -17.36 7.53
CA ILE A 164 -7.84 -15.90 7.46
C ILE A 164 -8.04 -15.20 8.82
N ASN A 165 -9.00 -15.64 9.64
CA ASN A 165 -9.19 -15.09 10.99
C ASN A 165 -8.01 -15.40 11.94
N HIS A 166 -7.27 -16.49 11.70
CA HIS A 166 -6.03 -16.78 12.43
C HIS A 166 -4.86 -15.93 11.93
N ILE A 167 -4.81 -15.63 10.63
CA ILE A 167 -3.79 -14.78 10.02
C ILE A 167 -3.97 -13.31 10.42
N ILE A 168 -5.21 -12.81 10.44
CA ILE A 168 -5.55 -11.47 10.95
C ILE A 168 -5.17 -11.35 12.42
N ARG A 169 -5.47 -12.37 13.24
CA ARG A 169 -5.03 -12.42 14.64
C ARG A 169 -3.49 -12.49 14.76
N ALA A 170 -2.81 -13.16 13.84
CA ALA A 170 -1.35 -13.20 13.80
C ALA A 170 -0.74 -11.82 13.51
N ILE A 171 -1.25 -11.10 12.50
CA ILE A 171 -0.84 -9.71 12.22
C ILE A 171 -1.05 -8.84 13.47
N ALA A 172 -2.24 -8.91 14.09
CA ALA A 172 -2.56 -8.17 15.32
C ALA A 172 -1.80 -8.63 16.59
N THR A 173 -1.01 -9.71 16.52
CA THR A 173 -0.22 -10.26 17.65
C THR A 173 1.28 -10.18 17.41
N ALA A 174 1.72 -9.93 16.18
CA ALA A 174 3.12 -9.83 15.81
C ALA A 174 3.75 -8.54 16.36
N PRO A 175 5.08 -8.54 16.63
CA PRO A 175 5.82 -7.29 16.72
C PRO A 175 5.76 -6.54 15.38
N SER A 176 5.95 -5.22 15.43
CA SER A 176 6.00 -4.36 14.23
C SER A 176 7.25 -4.63 13.38
N ASP A 177 7.23 -4.11 12.15
CA ASP A 177 8.41 -4.05 11.26
C ASP A 177 8.99 -5.44 10.90
N GLN A 178 8.10 -6.39 10.56
CA GLN A 178 8.44 -7.78 10.19
C GLN A 178 8.15 -8.07 8.70
N PRO A 179 8.86 -7.41 7.76
CA PRO A 179 8.41 -7.31 6.36
C PRO A 179 8.21 -8.67 5.67
N GLU A 180 9.02 -9.70 5.92
CA GLU A 180 8.80 -11.03 5.32
C GLU A 180 7.56 -11.74 5.85
N ALA A 181 7.22 -11.55 7.13
CA ALA A 181 6.02 -12.13 7.73
C ALA A 181 4.76 -11.39 7.27
N GLU A 182 4.83 -10.05 7.24
CA GLU A 182 3.79 -9.18 6.68
C GLU A 182 3.52 -9.51 5.20
N ILE A 183 4.56 -9.78 4.40
CA ILE A 183 4.43 -10.28 3.02
C ILE A 183 3.69 -11.63 3.00
N ILE A 184 4.12 -12.62 3.77
CA ILE A 184 3.52 -13.97 3.80
C ILE A 184 2.03 -13.88 4.17
N TRP A 185 1.69 -13.10 5.19
CA TRP A 185 0.30 -12.92 5.62
C TRP A 185 -0.54 -12.12 4.62
N ALA A 186 0.00 -11.05 4.04
CA ALA A 186 -0.72 -10.27 3.02
C ALA A 186 -1.05 -11.11 1.78
N MET A 187 -0.10 -11.93 1.30
CA MET A 187 -0.32 -12.82 0.15
C MET A 187 -1.45 -13.84 0.42
N GLU A 188 -1.46 -14.42 1.62
CA GLU A 188 -2.46 -15.40 2.03
C GLU A 188 -3.85 -14.75 2.24
N VAL A 189 -3.88 -13.52 2.81
CA VAL A 189 -5.11 -12.72 2.97
C VAL A 189 -5.70 -12.31 1.62
N ILE A 190 -4.91 -11.81 0.65
CA ILE A 190 -5.47 -11.47 -0.66
C ILE A 190 -5.99 -12.70 -1.40
N GLY A 191 -5.36 -13.86 -1.24
CA GLY A 191 -5.68 -15.11 -1.94
C GLY A 191 -6.87 -15.89 -1.41
N LYS A 192 -7.19 -15.78 -0.10
CA LYS A 192 -8.32 -16.54 0.53
C LYS A 192 -9.29 -15.69 1.35
N GLY A 193 -9.04 -14.40 1.54
CA GLY A 193 -9.89 -13.49 2.32
C GLY A 193 -11.14 -12.99 1.61
N THR A 194 -12.06 -12.43 2.39
CA THR A 194 -13.15 -11.56 1.93
C THR A 194 -12.66 -10.11 1.80
N MET A 195 -13.49 -9.23 1.24
CA MET A 195 -13.19 -7.79 1.11
C MET A 195 -12.87 -7.15 2.48
N GLU A 196 -13.75 -7.34 3.46
CA GLU A 196 -13.58 -6.78 4.80
C GLU A 196 -12.34 -7.33 5.52
N GLN A 197 -11.97 -8.60 5.30
CA GLN A 197 -10.73 -9.18 5.84
C GLN A 197 -9.46 -8.58 5.23
N ILE A 198 -9.50 -8.13 3.97
CA ILE A 198 -8.40 -7.33 3.37
C ILE A 198 -8.35 -5.93 4.01
N LEU A 199 -9.50 -5.29 4.21
CA LEU A 199 -9.58 -3.96 4.84
C LEU A 199 -9.20 -3.99 6.32
N GLU A 200 -9.48 -5.08 7.03
CA GLU A 200 -9.03 -5.33 8.41
C GLU A 200 -7.51 -5.51 8.46
N ALA A 201 -6.93 -6.34 7.57
CA ALA A 201 -5.48 -6.50 7.48
C ALA A 201 -4.77 -5.17 7.10
N PHE A 202 -5.39 -4.31 6.27
CA PHE A 202 -4.91 -2.96 5.94
C PHE A 202 -4.79 -2.03 7.15
N ASN A 203 -5.59 -2.26 8.20
CA ASN A 203 -5.56 -1.47 9.44
C ASN A 203 -4.59 -2.04 10.49
N LEU A 204 -4.08 -3.26 10.28
CA LEU A 204 -3.27 -4.00 11.25
C LEU A 204 -1.80 -4.16 10.83
N LEU A 205 -1.51 -4.22 9.53
CA LEU A 205 -0.13 -4.17 9.01
C LEU A 205 0.50 -2.79 9.24
N ASN A 206 1.83 -2.71 9.30
CA ASN A 206 2.49 -1.41 9.22
C ASN A 206 2.15 -0.76 7.86
N ALA A 207 1.62 0.47 7.87
CA ALA A 207 1.28 1.22 6.66
C ALA A 207 2.45 1.25 5.65
N LYS A 208 3.70 1.38 6.11
CA LYS A 208 4.92 1.43 5.29
C LYS A 208 5.40 0.06 4.79
N SER A 209 4.78 -1.03 5.23
CA SER A 209 5.17 -2.40 4.90
C SER A 209 5.08 -2.72 3.40
N PRO A 210 5.96 -3.57 2.85
CA PRO A 210 5.72 -4.22 1.55
C PRO A 210 4.43 -5.08 1.55
N GLY A 211 4.00 -5.62 2.71
CA GLY A 211 2.72 -6.32 2.85
C GLY A 211 1.52 -5.43 2.50
N THR A 212 1.59 -4.14 2.81
CA THR A 212 0.55 -3.15 2.49
C THR A 212 0.47 -2.86 0.98
N VAL A 213 1.58 -2.99 0.25
CA VAL A 213 1.61 -2.94 -1.23
C VAL A 213 0.96 -4.19 -1.83
N ILE A 214 1.12 -5.35 -1.17
CA ILE A 214 0.46 -6.60 -1.57
C ILE A 214 -1.05 -6.53 -1.33
N LEU A 215 -1.51 -6.03 -0.19
CA LEU A 215 -2.94 -5.83 0.06
C LEU A 215 -3.55 -4.87 -0.97
N ALA A 216 -2.88 -3.76 -1.30
CA ALA A 216 -3.31 -2.84 -2.36
C ALA A 216 -3.42 -3.53 -3.73
N THR A 217 -2.43 -4.34 -4.08
CA THR A 217 -2.37 -5.05 -5.37
C THR A 217 -3.45 -6.14 -5.47
N GLY A 218 -3.71 -6.89 -4.40
CA GLY A 218 -4.82 -7.85 -4.36
C GLY A 218 -6.18 -7.15 -4.43
N LEU A 219 -6.35 -6.06 -3.66
CA LEU A 219 -7.59 -5.28 -3.62
C LEU A 219 -8.00 -4.78 -5.01
N VAL A 220 -7.13 -4.03 -5.72
CA VAL A 220 -7.48 -3.47 -7.05
C VAL A 220 -7.66 -4.52 -8.16
N ASN A 221 -7.24 -5.77 -7.93
CA ASN A 221 -7.37 -6.85 -8.90
C ASN A 221 -8.54 -7.79 -8.61
N ARG A 222 -9.36 -7.54 -7.57
CA ARG A 222 -10.64 -8.24 -7.39
C ARG A 222 -11.69 -7.79 -8.41
N LYS A 223 -12.65 -8.67 -8.68
CA LYS A 223 -13.82 -8.38 -9.51
C LYS A 223 -14.67 -7.31 -8.81
N GLU A 224 -15.09 -6.28 -9.56
CA GLU A 224 -16.12 -5.30 -9.16
C GLU A 224 -15.92 -4.66 -7.76
N VAL A 225 -14.68 -4.31 -7.41
CA VAL A 225 -14.37 -3.57 -6.19
C VAL A 225 -15.06 -2.20 -6.23
N ALA A 226 -15.85 -1.87 -5.21
CA ALA A 226 -16.51 -0.57 -5.12
C ALA A 226 -15.54 0.55 -4.69
N ILE A 227 -16.00 1.81 -4.82
CA ILE A 227 -15.23 3.00 -4.41
C ILE A 227 -14.94 3.00 -2.88
N GLU A 228 -15.88 2.58 -2.04
CA GLU A 228 -15.73 2.67 -0.57
C GLU A 228 -14.54 1.84 -0.01
N PRO A 229 -14.34 0.56 -0.40
CA PRO A 229 -13.15 -0.21 -0.03
C PRO A 229 -11.83 0.45 -0.44
N LEU A 230 -11.76 1.03 -1.64
CA LEU A 230 -10.58 1.73 -2.13
C LEU A 230 -10.24 2.96 -1.28
N VAL A 231 -11.26 3.72 -0.84
CA VAL A 231 -11.08 4.90 0.01
C VAL A 231 -10.66 4.52 1.44
N ARG A 232 -11.22 3.44 1.99
CA ARG A 232 -10.80 2.90 3.30
C ARG A 232 -9.34 2.46 3.28
N ALA A 233 -8.98 1.57 2.35
CA ALA A 233 -7.61 1.10 2.17
C ALA A 233 -6.60 2.25 1.96
N LEU A 234 -6.95 3.24 1.13
CA LEU A 234 -6.09 4.39 0.83
C LEU A 234 -5.93 5.32 2.05
N THR A 235 -6.93 5.41 2.92
CA THR A 235 -6.82 6.13 4.20
C THR A 235 -5.81 5.44 5.13
N SER A 236 -5.81 4.10 5.17
CA SER A 236 -4.90 3.31 6.01
C SER A 236 -3.46 3.28 5.48
N CYS A 237 -3.25 3.29 4.15
CA CYS A 237 -1.91 3.21 3.55
C CYS A 237 -1.33 4.55 3.03
N LYS A 238 -1.97 5.70 3.30
CA LYS A 238 -1.64 7.03 2.73
C LYS A 238 -0.14 7.41 2.75
N ASP A 239 0.60 6.95 3.76
CA ASP A 239 2.02 7.25 3.98
C ASP A 239 2.97 6.29 3.23
N ASN A 240 2.42 5.32 2.50
CA ASN A 240 3.11 4.39 1.62
C ASN A 240 2.80 4.75 0.16
N ALA A 241 3.77 5.41 -0.49
CA ALA A 241 3.60 5.95 -1.83
C ALA A 241 3.25 4.89 -2.90
N LYS A 242 3.74 3.65 -2.76
CA LYS A 242 3.50 2.55 -3.72
C LYS A 242 2.08 2.00 -3.58
N ALA A 243 1.68 1.60 -2.38
CA ALA A 243 0.32 1.15 -2.10
C ALA A 243 -0.71 2.23 -2.44
N SER A 244 -0.43 3.49 -2.07
CA SER A 244 -1.29 4.64 -2.33
C SER A 244 -1.42 4.96 -3.83
N ALA A 245 -0.36 4.78 -4.62
CA ALA A 245 -0.41 4.96 -6.07
C ALA A 245 -1.31 3.91 -6.73
N ILE A 246 -1.12 2.62 -6.39
CA ILE A 246 -1.93 1.50 -6.91
C ILE A 246 -3.42 1.73 -6.66
N LEU A 247 -3.80 2.08 -5.44
CA LEU A 247 -5.20 2.39 -5.10
C LEU A 247 -5.70 3.66 -5.80
N SER A 248 -4.87 4.69 -5.94
CA SER A 248 -5.25 5.94 -6.63
C SER A 248 -5.50 5.75 -8.12
N VAL A 249 -4.74 4.88 -8.80
CA VAL A 249 -4.98 4.56 -10.21
C VAL A 249 -6.34 3.88 -10.41
N GLU A 250 -6.67 2.86 -9.60
CA GLU A 250 -7.96 2.19 -9.70
C GLU A 250 -9.12 3.10 -9.26
N LEU A 251 -8.95 3.86 -8.18
CA LEU A 251 -9.93 4.85 -7.72
C LEU A 251 -10.20 5.93 -8.79
N THR A 252 -9.17 6.36 -9.53
CA THR A 252 -9.30 7.31 -10.64
C THR A 252 -9.78 6.69 -11.96
N ARG A 253 -9.80 5.36 -12.07
CA ARG A 253 -10.49 4.62 -13.13
C ARG A 253 -12.01 4.57 -12.89
N GLN A 254 -12.42 4.35 -11.64
CA GLN A 254 -13.83 4.18 -11.28
C GLN A 254 -14.58 5.49 -10.98
N ALA A 255 -13.95 6.41 -10.25
CA ALA A 255 -14.65 7.56 -9.69
C ALA A 255 -15.02 8.63 -10.74
N ASP A 256 -16.11 9.35 -10.47
CA ASP A 256 -16.45 10.57 -11.20
C ASP A 256 -15.60 11.76 -10.72
N LEU A 257 -15.58 12.83 -11.51
CA LEU A 257 -14.76 14.01 -11.20
C LEU A 257 -15.20 14.75 -9.92
N ASN A 258 -16.48 14.69 -9.53
CA ASN A 258 -16.93 15.28 -8.27
C ASN A 258 -16.41 14.48 -7.08
N SER A 259 -16.48 13.15 -7.15
CA SER A 259 -15.92 12.24 -6.15
C SER A 259 -14.42 12.46 -5.99
N LEU A 260 -13.65 12.57 -7.09
CA LEU A 260 -12.22 12.87 -7.05
C LEU A 260 -11.89 14.21 -6.35
N VAL A 261 -12.71 15.25 -6.54
CA VAL A 261 -12.57 16.51 -5.79
C VAL A 261 -12.88 16.34 -4.29
N THR A 262 -13.86 15.52 -3.93
CA THR A 262 -14.20 15.22 -2.53
C THR A 262 -13.18 14.29 -1.84
N LEU A 263 -12.41 13.51 -2.61
CA LEU A 263 -11.32 12.69 -2.09
C LEU A 263 -10.12 13.54 -1.66
N LEU A 264 -9.76 14.55 -2.46
CA LEU A 264 -8.81 15.61 -2.08
C LEU A 264 -9.31 16.52 -0.94
N GLU A 265 -10.63 16.64 -0.74
CA GLU A 265 -11.23 17.42 0.35
C GLU A 265 -11.07 16.76 1.73
N LYS A 266 -11.06 15.42 1.78
CA LYS A 266 -11.33 14.67 3.03
C LYS A 266 -10.33 13.59 3.40
N TYR A 267 -9.70 12.91 2.43
CA TYR A 267 -9.01 11.63 2.68
C TYR A 267 -7.53 11.65 2.28
N ILE A 268 -7.12 12.52 1.36
CA ILE A 268 -5.83 12.43 0.69
C ILE A 268 -5.12 13.79 0.75
N GLY A 269 -3.94 13.81 1.39
CA GLY A 269 -3.09 15.00 1.42
C GLY A 269 -2.50 15.31 0.05
N ASP A 270 -2.47 16.59 -0.34
CA ASP A 270 -1.95 17.05 -1.63
C ASP A 270 -0.41 16.96 -1.74
N SER A 271 0.28 16.82 -0.60
CA SER A 271 1.70 16.48 -0.50
C SER A 271 2.02 14.99 -0.75
N THR A 272 1.02 14.15 -1.03
CA THR A 272 1.21 12.70 -1.27
C THR A 272 1.21 12.34 -2.75
N ALA A 273 1.83 11.20 -3.10
CA ALA A 273 1.78 10.65 -4.46
C ALA A 273 0.33 10.37 -4.94
N ALA A 274 -0.58 10.00 -4.03
CA ALA A 274 -2.01 9.87 -4.32
C ALA A 274 -2.65 11.22 -4.70
N GLY A 275 -2.29 12.29 -3.99
CA GLY A 275 -2.71 13.66 -4.31
C GLY A 275 -2.25 14.10 -5.70
N GLU A 276 -0.99 13.83 -6.06
CA GLU A 276 -0.46 14.09 -7.41
C GLU A 276 -1.22 13.32 -8.49
N ILE A 277 -1.47 12.01 -8.30
CA ILE A 277 -2.17 11.16 -9.26
C ILE A 277 -3.62 11.61 -9.48
N ILE A 278 -4.34 11.93 -8.40
CA ILE A 278 -5.74 12.38 -8.49
C ILE A 278 -5.84 13.77 -9.12
N VAL A 279 -4.93 14.70 -8.80
CA VAL A 279 -4.89 16.00 -9.48
C VAL A 279 -4.54 15.84 -10.97
N ALA A 280 -3.55 15.01 -11.32
CA ALA A 280 -3.21 14.75 -12.71
C ALA A 280 -4.41 14.16 -13.47
N ARG A 281 -5.16 13.22 -12.88
CA ARG A 281 -6.41 12.71 -13.47
C ARG A 281 -7.48 13.79 -13.62
N LEU A 282 -7.69 14.62 -12.60
CA LEU A 282 -8.67 15.71 -12.64
C LEU A 282 -8.37 16.70 -13.77
N VAL A 283 -7.09 17.08 -13.93
CA VAL A 283 -6.63 17.93 -15.05
C VAL A 283 -6.81 17.21 -16.39
N PHE A 284 -6.36 15.95 -16.50
CA PHE A 284 -6.45 15.17 -17.75
C PHE A 284 -7.90 14.98 -18.23
N ARG A 285 -8.80 14.50 -17.37
CA ARG A 285 -10.22 14.36 -17.74
C ARG A 285 -10.90 15.71 -18.00
N SER A 286 -10.43 16.80 -17.39
CA SER A 286 -10.90 18.16 -17.71
C SER A 286 -10.43 18.70 -19.07
N LEU A 287 -9.44 18.08 -19.74
CA LEU A 287 -9.12 18.32 -21.15
C LEU A 287 -10.21 17.74 -22.09
N ILE A 288 -10.78 16.61 -21.69
CA ILE A 288 -11.61 15.74 -22.55
C ILE A 288 -13.09 16.04 -22.34
N GLU A 289 -13.54 16.10 -21.09
CA GLU A 289 -14.93 16.34 -20.72
C GLU A 289 -15.29 17.84 -20.77
N ARG A 290 -16.15 18.23 -21.74
CA ARG A 290 -16.63 19.61 -21.90
C ARG A 290 -17.24 20.15 -20.60
N GLY A 291 -16.84 21.37 -20.22
CA GLY A 291 -17.41 22.12 -19.09
C GLY A 291 -16.94 21.70 -17.69
N ARG A 292 -16.05 20.71 -17.56
CA ARG A 292 -15.57 20.21 -16.25
C ARG A 292 -14.50 21.07 -15.57
N THR A 293 -13.90 22.02 -16.28
CA THR A 293 -12.82 22.91 -15.78
C THR A 293 -13.17 23.64 -14.48
N LYS A 294 -14.46 23.91 -14.22
CA LYS A 294 -15.00 24.46 -12.96
C LYS A 294 -14.65 23.61 -11.73
N LEU A 295 -14.44 22.31 -11.90
CA LEU A 295 -14.03 21.39 -10.83
C LEU A 295 -12.57 21.58 -10.42
N LEU A 296 -11.70 22.02 -11.33
CA LEU A 296 -10.32 22.39 -10.99
C LEU A 296 -10.32 23.62 -10.05
N ALA A 297 -11.12 24.64 -10.36
CA ALA A 297 -11.33 25.78 -9.48
C ALA A 297 -12.04 25.41 -8.16
N LYS A 298 -12.78 24.28 -8.08
CA LYS A 298 -13.34 23.73 -6.83
C LYS A 298 -12.29 22.96 -6.00
N ALA A 299 -11.35 22.27 -6.65
CA ALA A 299 -10.23 21.58 -6.01
C ALA A 299 -9.16 22.53 -5.45
N ALA A 300 -9.02 23.72 -6.05
CA ALA A 300 -8.02 24.73 -5.70
C ALA A 300 -8.04 25.17 -4.22
N ARG A 301 -9.11 24.91 -3.47
CA ARG A 301 -9.25 25.23 -2.03
C ARG A 301 -8.63 24.18 -1.08
N PHE A 302 -8.07 23.09 -1.60
CA PHE A 302 -7.50 22.00 -0.79
C PHE A 302 -5.99 21.89 -0.85
N VAL A 303 -5.38 22.40 -1.92
CA VAL A 303 -3.92 22.36 -2.10
C VAL A 303 -3.24 23.45 -1.26
N LYS A 304 -2.10 23.11 -0.64
CA LYS A 304 -1.42 23.90 0.39
C LYS A 304 0.11 23.79 0.27
N GLY A 305 0.83 24.73 0.90
CA GLY A 305 2.29 24.71 0.97
C GLY A 305 2.93 24.93 -0.40
N ASP A 306 3.93 24.11 -0.75
CA ASP A 306 4.46 24.01 -2.13
C ASP A 306 4.32 22.59 -2.70
N SER A 307 3.15 21.98 -2.51
CA SER A 307 2.88 20.63 -3.03
C SER A 307 2.97 20.53 -4.56
N MET A 308 3.50 19.43 -5.06
CA MET A 308 3.54 19.15 -6.50
C MET A 308 2.14 19.06 -7.10
N ALA A 309 1.18 18.46 -6.38
CA ALA A 309 -0.22 18.45 -6.78
C ALA A 309 -0.79 19.88 -6.92
N GLY A 310 -0.47 20.81 -6.03
CA GLY A 310 -0.87 22.21 -6.16
C GLY A 310 -0.26 22.91 -7.39
N LYS A 311 1.00 22.63 -7.72
CA LYS A 311 1.65 23.14 -8.95
C LYS A 311 0.96 22.59 -10.22
N ILE A 312 0.67 21.29 -10.28
CA ILE A 312 -0.04 20.63 -11.39
C ILE A 312 -1.46 21.19 -11.54
N LEU A 313 -2.19 21.39 -10.42
CA LEU A 313 -3.53 21.95 -10.43
C LEU A 313 -3.53 23.40 -10.94
N ALA A 314 -2.60 24.22 -10.47
CA ALA A 314 -2.46 25.61 -10.92
C ALA A 314 -2.13 25.71 -12.43
N MET A 315 -1.23 24.85 -12.92
CA MET A 315 -0.96 24.72 -14.36
C MET A 315 -2.23 24.37 -15.14
N GLY A 316 -2.96 23.32 -14.74
CA GLY A 316 -4.19 22.90 -15.42
C GLY A 316 -5.30 23.97 -15.39
N ILE A 317 -5.38 24.77 -14.32
CA ILE A 317 -6.29 25.92 -14.23
C ILE A 317 -5.90 27.01 -15.23
N VAL A 318 -4.60 27.30 -15.40
CA VAL A 318 -4.12 28.32 -16.35
C VAL A 318 -4.26 27.88 -17.81
N ASP A 319 -3.96 26.61 -18.11
CA ASP A 319 -4.12 26.05 -19.46
C ASP A 319 -5.60 25.99 -19.88
N LEU A 320 -6.50 25.55 -18.98
CA LEU A 320 -7.86 25.10 -19.35
C LEU A 320 -9.00 25.96 -18.81
N GLY A 321 -8.80 26.68 -17.71
CA GLY A 321 -9.80 27.61 -17.18
C GLY A 321 -10.03 28.78 -18.13
N ASP A 322 -11.25 29.29 -18.19
CA ASP A 322 -11.48 30.65 -18.68
C ASP A 322 -11.04 31.68 -17.61
N ALA A 323 -11.12 32.97 -17.93
CA ALA A 323 -10.75 34.02 -16.99
C ALA A 323 -11.55 33.99 -15.68
N ALA A 324 -12.83 33.61 -15.72
CA ALA A 324 -13.71 33.60 -14.56
C ALA A 324 -13.45 32.37 -13.65
N GLU A 325 -13.07 31.22 -14.21
CA GLU A 325 -12.63 30.08 -13.39
C GLU A 325 -11.22 30.31 -12.79
N MET A 326 -10.32 31.03 -13.48
CA MET A 326 -9.05 31.48 -12.88
C MET A 326 -9.29 32.51 -11.76
N GLU A 327 -10.19 33.47 -11.95
CA GLU A 327 -10.57 34.47 -10.94
C GLU A 327 -11.14 33.80 -9.69
N LYS A 328 -11.98 32.76 -9.84
CA LYS A 328 -12.47 31.94 -8.72
C LYS A 328 -11.37 31.10 -8.06
N ALA A 329 -10.38 30.65 -8.81
CA ALA A 329 -9.28 29.83 -8.30
C ALA A 329 -8.24 30.65 -7.52
N PHE A 330 -7.90 31.86 -7.98
CA PHE A 330 -6.85 32.72 -7.41
C PHE A 330 -6.93 32.95 -5.89
N PRO A 331 -8.10 33.26 -5.28
CA PRO A 331 -8.20 33.36 -3.82
C PRO A 331 -8.29 32.00 -3.12
N ARG A 332 -8.75 30.94 -3.81
CA ARG A 332 -8.87 29.58 -3.24
C ARG A 332 -7.50 28.91 -3.06
N ILE A 333 -6.60 29.10 -4.02
CA ILE A 333 -5.22 28.57 -3.98
C ILE A 333 -4.26 29.43 -3.14
N SER A 334 -4.77 30.38 -2.34
CA SER A 334 -3.96 31.29 -1.51
C SER A 334 -3.10 30.59 -0.46
N SER A 335 -3.47 29.38 -0.04
CA SER A 335 -2.65 28.55 0.84
C SER A 335 -1.46 27.87 0.14
N HIS A 336 -1.31 28.03 -1.18
CA HIS A 336 -0.21 27.50 -1.99
C HIS A 336 0.46 28.64 -2.79
N PRO A 337 1.52 29.27 -2.26
CA PRO A 337 2.05 30.51 -2.84
C PRO A 337 2.54 30.40 -4.28
N VAL A 338 3.13 29.27 -4.68
CA VAL A 338 3.63 29.07 -6.06
C VAL A 338 2.46 28.84 -7.01
N GLY A 339 1.47 28.05 -6.62
CA GLY A 339 0.22 27.88 -7.37
C GLY A 339 -0.53 29.21 -7.54
N GLN A 340 -0.55 30.05 -6.51
CA GLN A 340 -1.12 31.40 -6.60
C GLN A 340 -0.34 32.31 -7.55
N LYS A 341 1.00 32.28 -7.56
CA LYS A 341 1.83 32.98 -8.57
C LYS A 341 1.49 32.51 -9.99
N ILE A 342 1.38 31.20 -10.21
CA ILE A 342 1.05 30.61 -11.52
C ILE A 342 -0.30 31.15 -12.02
N VAL A 343 -1.35 31.12 -11.19
CA VAL A 343 -2.67 31.63 -11.56
C VAL A 343 -2.67 33.16 -11.79
N ALA A 344 -1.91 33.94 -11.01
CA ALA A 344 -1.77 35.39 -11.22
C ALA A 344 -1.15 35.74 -12.57
N VAL A 345 -0.06 35.07 -12.96
CA VAL A 345 0.58 35.24 -14.27
C VAL A 345 -0.35 34.79 -15.40
N GLY A 346 -1.09 33.68 -15.19
CA GLY A 346 -2.10 33.19 -16.13
C GLY A 346 -3.23 34.20 -16.38
N LEU A 347 -3.81 34.77 -15.31
CA LEU A 347 -4.81 35.84 -15.39
C LEU A 347 -4.26 37.03 -16.17
N HIS A 348 -3.09 37.55 -15.81
CA HIS A 348 -2.50 38.71 -16.49
C HIS A 348 -2.33 38.49 -18.00
N LYS A 349 -1.86 37.30 -18.42
CA LYS A 349 -1.75 36.93 -19.82
C LYS A 349 -3.10 36.80 -20.53
N LYS A 350 -4.19 36.44 -19.82
CA LYS A 350 -5.50 36.12 -20.43
C LYS A 350 -6.51 37.27 -20.44
N ILE A 351 -6.41 38.24 -19.53
CA ILE A 351 -7.30 39.43 -19.47
C ILE A 351 -6.58 40.77 -19.62
N GLY A 352 -5.25 40.76 -19.73
CA GLY A 352 -4.42 41.96 -19.95
C GLY A 352 -4.27 42.85 -18.72
N GLY A 353 -3.37 43.84 -18.83
CA GLY A 353 -2.91 44.68 -17.71
C GLY A 353 -4.03 45.32 -16.88
N LEU A 354 -4.91 46.09 -17.51
CA LEU A 354 -5.92 46.91 -16.80
C LEU A 354 -6.92 46.07 -15.99
N LYS A 355 -7.41 44.96 -16.55
CA LYS A 355 -8.36 44.07 -15.85
C LYS A 355 -7.65 43.23 -14.78
N ALA A 356 -6.42 42.76 -15.06
CA ALA A 356 -5.63 42.02 -14.10
C ALA A 356 -5.24 42.88 -12.88
N LEU A 357 -4.95 44.17 -13.05
CA LEU A 357 -4.71 45.10 -11.95
C LEU A 357 -5.91 45.18 -10.99
N ARG A 358 -7.13 45.27 -11.54
CA ARG A 358 -8.38 45.32 -10.74
C ARG A 358 -8.64 44.05 -9.94
N LEU A 359 -8.27 42.87 -10.45
CA LEU A 359 -8.54 41.57 -9.81
C LEU A 359 -7.40 41.08 -8.91
N LEU A 360 -6.15 41.39 -9.25
CA LEU A 360 -4.95 40.92 -8.51
C LEU A 360 -4.42 41.96 -7.52
N GLY A 361 -4.82 43.24 -7.63
CA GLY A 361 -4.45 44.31 -6.72
C GLY A 361 -2.94 44.39 -6.48
N GLY A 362 -2.52 44.35 -5.21
CA GLY A 362 -1.10 44.40 -4.83
C GLY A 362 -0.24 43.23 -5.34
N ALA A 363 -0.83 42.13 -5.82
CA ALA A 363 -0.09 41.06 -6.48
C ALA A 363 0.29 41.42 -7.93
N PHE A 364 -0.46 42.30 -8.60
CA PHE A 364 -0.21 42.73 -9.98
C PHE A 364 1.20 43.30 -10.15
N PHE A 365 1.60 44.22 -9.27
CA PHE A 365 2.93 44.87 -9.29
C PHE A 365 4.09 43.91 -9.01
N LYS A 366 3.81 42.66 -8.61
CA LYS A 366 4.82 41.62 -8.35
C LYS A 366 4.94 40.61 -9.50
N ILE A 367 4.02 40.62 -10.47
CA ILE A 367 3.96 39.64 -11.59
C ILE A 367 5.29 39.54 -12.35
N ALA A 368 5.92 40.68 -12.69
CA ALA A 368 7.20 40.70 -13.38
C ALA A 368 8.32 39.97 -12.60
N LYS A 369 8.28 40.01 -11.26
CA LYS A 369 9.20 39.29 -10.37
C LYS A 369 8.82 37.82 -10.14
N PHE A 370 7.63 37.39 -10.58
CA PHE A 370 7.17 36.01 -10.52
C PHE A 370 7.32 35.27 -11.86
N GLN A 371 7.68 35.98 -12.93
CA GLN A 371 7.67 35.45 -14.30
C GLN A 371 8.57 34.20 -14.44
N ASP A 372 9.77 34.23 -13.86
CA ASP A 372 10.75 33.15 -13.94
C ASP A 372 10.44 32.02 -12.95
N ASP A 373 10.07 32.33 -11.70
CA ASP A 373 9.53 31.36 -10.73
C ASP A 373 8.41 30.51 -11.34
N VAL A 374 7.45 31.18 -12.00
CA VAL A 374 6.29 30.53 -12.63
C VAL A 374 6.71 29.76 -13.87
N SER A 375 7.69 30.24 -14.65
CA SER A 375 8.26 29.52 -15.79
C SER A 375 8.91 28.20 -15.35
N ALA A 376 9.68 28.22 -14.26
CA ALA A 376 10.30 27.03 -13.67
C ALA A 376 9.24 26.07 -13.11
N ALA A 377 8.38 26.54 -12.19
CA ALA A 377 7.36 25.71 -11.53
C ALA A 377 6.32 25.13 -12.52
N SER A 378 5.99 25.85 -13.60
CA SER A 378 5.09 25.32 -14.64
C SER A 378 5.76 24.25 -15.51
N LYS A 379 7.08 24.33 -15.75
CA LYS A 379 7.85 23.28 -16.43
C LYS A 379 7.98 22.03 -15.56
N GLU A 380 8.31 22.22 -14.28
CA GLU A 380 8.37 21.19 -13.24
C GLU A 380 7.04 20.42 -13.15
N ALA A 381 5.94 21.15 -12.96
CA ALA A 381 4.59 20.61 -12.93
C ALA A 381 4.20 19.88 -14.23
N ARG A 382 4.54 20.44 -15.40
CA ARG A 382 4.23 19.82 -16.69
C ARG A 382 5.02 18.53 -16.92
N ALA A 383 6.28 18.49 -16.51
CA ALA A 383 7.10 17.28 -16.59
C ALA A 383 6.49 16.17 -15.73
N ARG A 384 6.18 16.46 -14.46
CA ARG A 384 5.56 15.48 -13.54
C ARG A 384 4.15 15.08 -13.96
N TYR A 385 3.33 16.01 -14.45
CA TYR A 385 2.01 15.72 -15.03
C TYR A 385 2.10 14.76 -16.22
N ASN A 386 2.96 15.06 -17.20
CA ASN A 386 3.17 14.21 -18.37
C ASN A 386 3.67 12.81 -17.95
N GLN A 387 4.55 12.75 -16.95
CA GLN A 387 5.02 11.49 -16.39
C GLN A 387 3.86 10.67 -15.81
N ILE A 388 3.05 11.25 -14.91
CA ILE A 388 1.93 10.54 -14.27
C ILE A 388 0.90 10.09 -15.32
N VAL A 389 0.52 10.95 -16.26
CA VAL A 389 -0.46 10.60 -17.30
C VAL A 389 0.05 9.44 -18.18
N LYS A 390 1.31 9.48 -18.62
CA LYS A 390 1.88 8.46 -19.51
C LYS A 390 2.27 7.17 -18.80
N GLU A 391 3.00 7.26 -17.68
CA GLU A 391 3.68 6.14 -17.03
C GLU A 391 2.86 5.51 -15.89
N VAL A 392 1.93 6.25 -15.28
CA VAL A 392 1.14 5.77 -14.13
C VAL A 392 -0.33 5.56 -14.48
N LEU A 393 -0.92 6.39 -15.35
CA LEU A 393 -2.30 6.24 -15.83
C LEU A 393 -2.40 5.49 -17.17
N GLY A 394 -1.29 5.35 -17.91
CA GLY A 394 -1.25 4.65 -19.21
C GLY A 394 -1.93 5.40 -20.36
N GLU A 395 -2.10 6.73 -20.24
CA GLU A 395 -2.84 7.57 -21.19
C GLU A 395 -1.87 8.46 -22.00
N ASP A 396 -2.19 8.79 -23.26
CA ASP A 396 -1.37 9.74 -24.03
C ASP A 396 -1.63 11.19 -23.56
N PRO A 397 -0.63 11.91 -22.99
CA PRO A 397 -0.79 13.33 -22.65
C PRO A 397 -1.06 14.24 -23.86
N ASN A 398 -0.86 13.74 -25.10
CA ASN A 398 -1.19 14.43 -26.35
C ASN A 398 -2.59 14.10 -26.91
N ALA A 399 -3.40 13.26 -26.26
CA ALA A 399 -4.76 12.92 -26.72
C ALA A 399 -5.63 14.17 -26.94
N SER A 400 -5.39 15.22 -26.15
CA SER A 400 -5.97 16.56 -26.31
C SER A 400 -5.67 17.19 -27.68
N LYS A 401 -4.46 17.02 -28.23
CA LYS A 401 -4.05 17.52 -29.55
C LYS A 401 -4.71 16.74 -30.69
N VAL A 402 -4.87 15.43 -30.55
CA VAL A 402 -5.59 14.60 -31.54
C VAL A 402 -7.05 15.04 -31.59
N SER A 403 -7.71 15.12 -30.43
CA SER A 403 -9.09 15.60 -30.33
C SER A 403 -9.27 17.05 -30.82
N ALA A 404 -8.26 17.92 -30.65
CA ALA A 404 -8.28 19.28 -31.20
C ALA A 404 -8.12 19.30 -32.72
N ARG A 405 -7.25 18.45 -33.28
CA ARG A 405 -7.02 18.32 -34.73
C ARG A 405 -8.24 17.73 -35.45
N GLU A 406 -8.90 16.73 -34.84
CA GLU A 406 -10.16 16.17 -35.34
C GLU A 406 -11.34 17.13 -35.26
N LYS A 407 -11.36 18.04 -34.27
CA LYS A 407 -12.32 19.15 -34.24
C LYS A 407 -12.06 20.11 -35.40
N LEU A 408 -10.81 20.54 -35.57
CA LEU A 408 -10.43 21.45 -36.66
C LEU A 408 -10.81 20.90 -38.04
N THR A 409 -10.58 19.61 -38.32
CA THR A 409 -10.99 18.99 -39.60
C THR A 409 -12.49 18.74 -39.74
N LYS A 410 -13.24 18.55 -38.64
CA LYS A 410 -14.71 18.44 -38.68
C LYS A 410 -15.41 19.78 -38.81
N ASP A 411 -14.83 20.85 -38.29
CA ASP A 411 -15.39 22.19 -38.37
C ASP A 411 -15.04 22.85 -39.72
N LEU A 412 -13.80 22.69 -40.23
CA LEU A 412 -13.45 23.03 -41.62
C LEU A 412 -14.20 22.18 -42.66
N GLY A 413 -14.66 20.98 -42.29
CA GLY A 413 -15.50 20.12 -43.13
C GLY A 413 -16.97 20.54 -43.22
N LYS A 414 -17.35 21.71 -42.69
CA LYS A 414 -18.73 22.22 -42.64
C LYS A 414 -18.95 23.58 -43.28
N GLU A 415 -17.92 24.24 -43.77
CA GLU A 415 -18.07 25.51 -44.49
C GLU A 415 -18.56 25.26 -45.94
N GLU A 416 -19.86 25.50 -46.11
CA GLU A 416 -20.56 25.83 -47.35
C GLU A 416 -20.31 24.98 -48.62
N LYS A 417 -21.22 24.03 -48.87
CA LYS A 417 -21.81 23.92 -50.21
C LYS A 417 -23.06 24.81 -50.25
N PRO A 418 -23.14 25.85 -51.11
CA PRO A 418 -24.34 26.67 -51.22
C PRO A 418 -25.49 25.88 -51.86
N GLU A 419 -26.71 26.02 -51.32
CA GLU A 419 -27.90 25.38 -51.86
C GLU A 419 -28.35 26.03 -53.18
N GLU A 420 -28.39 25.26 -54.27
CA GLU A 420 -29.06 25.69 -55.50
C GLU A 420 -30.58 25.76 -55.27
N LYS A 421 -31.12 26.98 -55.25
CA LYS A 421 -32.57 27.20 -55.18
C LYS A 421 -33.24 26.76 -56.48
N PRO A 422 -34.26 25.87 -56.44
CA PRO A 422 -34.96 25.44 -57.65
C PRO A 422 -35.74 26.60 -58.26
N LYS A 423 -35.53 26.85 -59.56
CA LYS A 423 -36.34 27.81 -60.33
C LYS A 423 -37.76 27.28 -60.46
N LYS A 424 -38.74 28.05 -59.99
CA LYS A 424 -40.15 27.82 -60.35
C LYS A 424 -40.37 28.13 -61.84
N LYS A 425 -41.28 27.38 -62.46
CA LYS A 425 -42.06 27.80 -63.63
C LYS A 425 -43.42 28.30 -63.16
#